data_AF-A0A1E7G7I8-F1
#
_entry.id   AF-A0A1E7G7I8-F1
#
_cell.length_a   1.000
_cell.length_b   1.000
_cell.length_c   1.000
_cell.angle_alpha   90.00
_cell.angle_beta   90.00
_cell.angle_gamma   90.00
#
_symmetry.space_group_name_H-M   'P 1'
#
loop_
_entity.id
_entity.type
_entity.pdbx_description
1 polymer ?
#
loop_
_entity_poly.entity_id
_entity_poly.type
_entity_poly.pdbx_seq_one_letter_code
_entity_poly.pdbx_strand_id
1 'polypeptide(L)'
;MKKIILSSFAVFSILLLSACSTNQALKPESSSSKISQNDNSKYDSVISDLKSELADKSEYKWVFKIEHNITNADISKGVMINIAPEKYDDSKELKNTYIELGLGDKQSKNKIILLQKLVSKAAKKLPDDNSEITLGFKSEQERKGVVPIARSVKSMDAVPIHE
;
A
#
# COMPACT_ATOMS: atom_id res chain seq x y z
N MET A 1 12.24 1.69 -54.94
CA MET A 1 10.81 1.41 -55.23
C MET A 1 10.53 -0.06 -55.01
N LYS A 2 9.88 -0.44 -53.91
CA LYS A 2 9.32 -1.80 -53.71
C LYS A 2 7.99 -1.64 -52.97
N LYS A 3 6.91 -2.06 -53.63
CA LYS A 3 5.52 -2.13 -53.14
C LYS A 3 5.22 -3.59 -52.83
N ILE A 4 4.59 -3.89 -51.69
CA ILE A 4 3.71 -5.05 -51.39
C ILE A 4 2.93 -4.61 -50.12
N ILE A 5 1.66 -4.18 -50.11
CA ILE A 5 0.33 -4.76 -50.41
C ILE A 5 -0.12 -5.90 -49.48
N LEU A 6 -1.14 -5.54 -48.67
CA LEU A 6 -2.26 -6.31 -48.04
C LEU A 6 -1.97 -7.45 -47.04
N SER A 7 -2.63 -7.41 -45.88
CA SER A 7 -3.87 -8.21 -45.67
C SER A 7 -4.56 -7.97 -44.32
N SER A 8 -5.89 -8.11 -44.35
CA SER A 8 -6.84 -8.42 -43.27
C SER A 8 -7.04 -7.49 -42.09
N PHE A 9 -8.09 -6.65 -42.19
CA PHE A 9 -8.92 -6.28 -41.04
C PHE A 9 -10.25 -7.02 -41.17
N ALA A 10 -10.48 -8.00 -40.29
CA ALA A 10 -11.75 -8.70 -40.15
C ALA A 10 -12.43 -8.28 -38.84
N VAL A 11 -13.52 -7.52 -39.02
CA VAL A 11 -14.81 -7.56 -38.30
C VAL A 11 -14.78 -7.86 -36.79
N PHE A 12 -15.08 -6.84 -35.98
CA PHE A 12 -15.69 -7.07 -34.66
C PHE A 12 -17.17 -6.70 -34.72
N SER A 13 -17.99 -7.74 -34.74
CA SER A 13 -19.45 -7.66 -34.70
C SER A 13 -19.91 -7.09 -33.37
N ILE A 14 -20.78 -6.10 -33.46
CA ILE A 14 -21.54 -5.54 -32.34
C ILE A 14 -22.66 -6.53 -32.02
N LEU A 15 -22.62 -7.14 -30.85
CA LEU A 15 -23.78 -7.83 -30.28
C LEU A 15 -24.49 -6.86 -29.34
N LEU A 16 -25.53 -6.20 -29.88
CA LEU A 16 -26.61 -5.65 -29.09
C LEU A 16 -27.54 -6.81 -28.71
N LEU A 17 -27.69 -7.07 -27.42
CA LEU A 17 -28.80 -7.86 -26.90
C LEU A 17 -29.74 -6.90 -26.18
N SER A 18 -30.80 -6.51 -26.88
CA SER A 18 -31.99 -5.88 -26.32
C SER A 18 -32.94 -6.96 -25.76
N ALA A 19 -33.33 -6.73 -24.51
CA ALA A 19 -34.37 -7.30 -23.64
C ALA A 19 -35.44 -8.26 -24.21
N CYS A 20 -35.88 -9.20 -23.34
CA CYS A 20 -37.32 -9.42 -23.09
C CYS A 20 -37.59 -10.19 -21.77
N SER A 21 -38.21 -9.46 -20.83
CA SER A 21 -39.24 -9.82 -19.84
C SER A 21 -39.58 -11.28 -19.52
N THR A 22 -39.67 -11.60 -18.22
CA THR A 22 -40.88 -12.22 -17.62
C THR A 22 -40.93 -11.86 -16.14
N ASN A 23 -42.06 -11.28 -15.72
CA ASN A 23 -42.40 -11.01 -14.33
C ASN A 23 -42.55 -12.31 -13.55
N GLN A 24 -41.71 -12.53 -12.54
CA GLN A 24 -42.06 -13.43 -11.44
C GLN A 24 -41.67 -12.76 -10.13
N ALA A 25 -42.69 -12.39 -9.37
CA ALA A 25 -42.58 -11.85 -8.04
C ALA A 25 -41.90 -12.89 -7.13
N LEU A 26 -40.61 -12.70 -6.88
CA LEU A 26 -39.88 -13.35 -5.80
C LEU A 26 -39.50 -12.27 -4.80
N LYS A 27 -39.94 -12.52 -3.56
CA LYS A 27 -39.74 -11.69 -2.37
C LYS A 27 -38.30 -11.17 -2.31
N PRO A 28 -38.06 -9.93 -1.86
CA PRO A 28 -36.71 -9.52 -1.49
C PRO A 28 -36.33 -10.30 -0.23
N GLU A 29 -35.69 -11.46 -0.40
CA GLU A 29 -34.77 -11.94 0.62
C GLU A 29 -33.67 -10.88 0.70
N SER A 30 -33.79 -10.04 1.73
CA SER A 30 -32.69 -9.25 2.24
C SER A 30 -31.64 -10.23 2.75
N SER A 31 -30.87 -10.81 1.83
CA SER A 31 -29.53 -11.25 2.13
C SER A 31 -28.74 -9.97 2.33
N SER A 32 -28.85 -9.43 3.55
CA SER A 32 -27.79 -8.61 4.12
C SER A 32 -26.53 -9.46 4.01
N SER A 33 -25.78 -9.25 2.92
CA SER A 33 -24.39 -9.58 2.90
C SER A 33 -23.83 -8.80 4.08
N LYS A 34 -23.59 -9.51 5.19
CA LYS A 34 -22.72 -9.00 6.23
C LYS A 34 -21.41 -8.74 5.53
N ILE A 35 -21.18 -7.49 5.12
CA ILE A 35 -19.84 -6.97 4.92
C ILE A 35 -19.18 -7.28 6.26
N SER A 36 -18.35 -8.33 6.27
CA SER A 36 -17.48 -8.60 7.40
C SER A 36 -16.71 -7.31 7.60
N GLN A 37 -17.07 -6.52 8.60
CA GLN A 37 -16.21 -5.45 9.08
C GLN A 37 -14.91 -6.17 9.44
N ASN A 38 -13.86 -5.93 8.65
CA ASN A 38 -12.57 -6.53 8.92
C ASN A 38 -12.12 -6.06 10.32
N ASP A 39 -12.07 -7.01 11.25
CA ASP A 39 -11.59 -6.75 12.59
C ASP A 39 -10.07 -6.55 12.55
N ASN A 40 -9.67 -5.29 12.73
CA ASN A 40 -8.28 -4.88 12.72
C ASN A 40 -7.64 -4.92 14.11
N SER A 41 -8.38 -5.26 15.16
CA SER A 41 -7.91 -5.19 16.55
C SER A 41 -6.65 -6.02 16.80
N LYS A 42 -6.46 -7.11 16.04
CA LYS A 42 -5.24 -7.92 16.10
C LYS A 42 -3.96 -7.18 15.74
N TYR A 43 -4.04 -6.04 15.05
CA TYR A 43 -2.89 -5.20 14.72
C TYR A 43 -2.64 -4.07 15.74
N ASP A 44 -3.56 -3.84 16.68
CA ASP A 44 -3.53 -2.68 17.59
C ASP A 44 -2.25 -2.62 18.41
N SER A 45 -1.79 -3.76 18.93
CA SER A 45 -0.55 -3.81 19.71
C SER A 45 0.67 -3.41 18.88
N VAL A 46 0.82 -3.93 17.66
CA VAL A 46 1.94 -3.59 16.77
C VAL A 46 1.88 -2.13 16.35
N ILE A 47 0.68 -1.62 16.04
CA ILE A 47 0.47 -0.22 15.66
C ILE A 47 0.78 0.71 16.84
N SER A 48 0.32 0.39 18.04
CA SER A 48 0.57 1.19 19.24
C SER A 48 2.07 1.24 19.57
N ASP A 49 2.75 0.09 19.56
CA ASP A 49 4.20 0.00 19.79
C ASP A 49 4.96 0.87 18.76
N LEU A 50 4.68 0.67 17.47
CA LEU A 50 5.38 1.40 16.41
C LEU A 50 5.07 2.90 16.45
N LYS A 51 3.82 3.29 16.74
CA LYS A 51 3.43 4.69 16.91
C LYS A 51 4.20 5.34 18.07
N SER A 52 4.38 4.64 19.19
CA SER A 52 5.17 5.13 20.31
C SER A 52 6.65 5.26 19.96
N GLU A 53 7.24 4.27 19.28
CA GLU A 53 8.65 4.33 18.87
C GLU A 53 8.90 5.46 17.86
N LEU A 54 7.99 5.67 16.91
CA LEU A 54 8.09 6.77 15.95
C LEU A 54 7.94 8.15 16.62
N ALA A 55 7.03 8.29 17.59
CA ALA A 55 6.84 9.54 18.32
C ALA A 55 8.06 9.90 19.19
N ASP A 56 8.81 8.91 19.69
CA ASP A 56 10.05 9.10 20.45
C ASP A 56 11.26 9.40 19.55
N LYS A 57 11.31 8.78 18.36
CA LYS A 57 12.54 8.70 17.54
C LYS A 57 12.51 9.47 16.24
N SER A 58 11.42 10.19 15.95
CA SER A 58 11.31 11.04 14.77
C SER A 58 10.51 12.31 15.07
N GLU A 59 10.78 13.34 14.29
CA GLU A 59 10.16 14.66 14.38
C GLU A 59 8.75 14.72 13.77
N TYR A 60 8.35 13.71 12.99
CA TYR A 60 7.09 13.71 12.26
C TYR A 60 5.93 13.19 13.11
N LYS A 61 4.74 13.77 12.89
CA LYS A 61 3.49 13.14 13.31
C LYS A 61 3.05 12.16 12.24
N TRP A 62 2.78 10.91 12.62
CA TRP A 62 2.50 9.83 11.68
C TRP A 62 1.02 9.45 11.66
N VAL A 63 0.51 9.17 10.46
CA VAL A 63 -0.81 8.59 10.23
C VAL A 63 -0.64 7.14 9.80
N PHE A 64 -1.45 6.26 10.40
CA PHE A 64 -1.51 4.83 10.09
C PHE A 64 -2.82 4.54 9.39
N LYS A 65 -2.77 3.80 8.27
CA LYS A 65 -3.93 3.38 7.50
C LYS A 65 -3.83 1.89 7.20
N ILE A 66 -4.86 1.13 7.54
CA ILE A 66 -4.95 -0.30 7.24
C ILE A 66 -5.72 -0.49 5.95
N GLU A 67 -5.15 -1.23 5.02
CA GLU A 67 -5.76 -1.58 3.74
C GLU A 67 -5.78 -3.11 3.57
N HIS A 68 -6.87 -3.64 3.03
CA HIS A 68 -7.10 -5.08 2.88
C HIS A 68 -7.15 -5.49 1.42
N ASN A 69 -7.06 -6.81 1.19
CA ASN A 69 -7.08 -7.41 -0.14
C ASN A 69 -5.94 -6.88 -1.04
N ILE A 70 -4.82 -6.49 -0.43
CA ILE A 70 -3.66 -5.97 -1.12
C ILE A 70 -2.83 -7.13 -1.68
N THR A 71 -2.41 -7.01 -2.93
CA THR A 71 -1.48 -7.95 -3.56
C THR A 71 -0.28 -7.17 -4.09
N ASN A 72 0.91 -7.57 -3.67
CA ASN A 72 2.18 -7.00 -4.12
C ASN A 72 3.23 -8.12 -4.23
N ALA A 73 4.53 -7.78 -4.20
CA ALA A 73 5.61 -8.76 -4.29
C ALA A 73 5.69 -9.72 -3.09
N ASP A 74 5.26 -9.31 -1.89
CA ASP A 74 5.45 -10.06 -0.65
C ASP A 74 4.14 -10.60 -0.04
N ILE A 75 3.00 -10.00 -0.37
CA ILE A 75 1.67 -10.41 0.14
C ILE A 75 0.68 -10.65 -1.00
N SER A 76 -0.25 -11.59 -0.80
CA SER A 76 -1.31 -11.93 -1.77
C SER A 76 -2.67 -11.88 -1.11
N LYS A 77 -3.53 -10.95 -1.55
CA LYS A 77 -4.81 -10.63 -0.90
C LYS A 77 -4.67 -10.42 0.62
N GLY A 78 -3.55 -9.83 1.04
CA GLY A 78 -3.18 -9.62 2.44
C GLY A 78 -3.62 -8.27 2.99
N VAL A 79 -3.00 -7.90 4.12
CA VAL A 79 -3.20 -6.61 4.80
C VAL A 79 -1.94 -5.76 4.70
N MET A 80 -2.10 -4.49 4.37
CA MET A 80 -1.01 -3.50 4.36
C MET A 80 -1.30 -2.41 5.39
N ILE A 81 -0.34 -2.14 6.27
CA ILE A 81 -0.37 -1.01 7.20
C ILE A 81 0.50 0.09 6.61
N ASN A 82 -0.14 1.09 6.01
CA ASN A 82 0.49 2.25 5.40
C ASN A 82 0.72 3.36 6.42
N ILE A 83 1.95 3.87 6.47
CA ILE A 83 2.40 4.89 7.42
C ILE A 83 3.02 6.04 6.65
N ALA A 84 2.54 7.26 6.89
CA ALA A 84 3.10 8.47 6.30
C ALA A 84 2.95 9.68 7.24
N PRO A 85 3.76 10.73 7.05
CA PRO A 85 3.59 11.96 7.80
C PRO A 85 2.19 12.56 7.63
N GLU A 86 1.64 13.09 8.72
CA GLU A 86 0.32 13.71 8.78
C GLU A 86 0.27 14.94 7.85
N LYS A 87 1.29 15.79 7.91
CA LYS A 87 1.40 16.99 7.08
C LYS A 87 2.05 16.69 5.74
N TYR A 88 1.66 17.47 4.73
CA TYR A 88 2.25 17.37 3.40
C TYR A 88 3.71 17.85 3.38
N ASP A 89 4.03 18.95 4.06
CA ASP A 89 5.40 19.48 4.13
C ASP A 89 6.36 18.47 4.79
N ASP A 90 5.94 17.79 5.86
CA ASP A 90 6.70 16.71 6.48
C ASP A 90 6.92 15.53 5.51
N SER A 91 5.93 15.19 4.67
CA SER A 91 6.11 14.19 3.60
C SER A 91 7.13 14.65 2.56
N LYS A 92 7.13 15.94 2.20
CA LYS A 92 8.10 16.51 1.26
C LYS A 92 9.51 16.51 1.84
N GLU A 93 9.65 16.83 3.12
CA GLU A 93 10.93 16.76 3.83
C GLU A 93 11.47 15.32 3.84
N LEU A 94 10.63 14.35 4.21
CA LEU A 94 11.01 12.93 4.20
C LEU A 94 11.42 12.46 2.80
N LYS A 95 10.73 12.92 1.74
CA LYS A 95 11.13 12.68 0.35
C LYS A 95 12.53 13.22 0.06
N ASN A 96 12.81 14.46 0.48
CA ASN A 96 14.12 15.07 0.26
C ASN A 96 15.23 14.33 1.02
N THR A 97 15.00 13.97 2.29
CA THR A 97 15.91 13.13 3.08
C THR A 97 16.19 11.80 2.37
N TYR A 98 15.16 11.17 1.79
CA TYR A 98 15.34 9.94 1.01
C TYR A 98 16.14 10.15 -0.28
N ILE A 99 15.97 11.28 -0.98
CA ILE A 99 16.79 11.62 -2.16
C ILE A 99 18.26 11.86 -1.76
N GLU A 100 18.49 12.57 -0.65
CA GLU A 100 19.82 12.87 -0.13
C GLU A 100 20.61 11.62 0.31
N LEU A 101 19.92 10.54 0.70
CA LEU A 101 20.54 9.24 0.91
C LEU A 101 21.29 8.77 -0.35
N GLY A 102 20.67 8.91 -1.53
CA GLY A 102 21.30 8.56 -2.82
C GLY A 102 22.51 9.43 -3.15
N LEU A 103 22.61 10.62 -2.56
CA LEU A 103 23.76 11.54 -2.67
C LEU A 103 24.85 11.26 -1.64
N GLY A 104 24.65 10.28 -0.75
CA GLY A 104 25.62 9.89 0.27
C GLY A 104 25.59 10.73 1.56
N ASP A 105 24.54 11.51 1.79
CA ASP A 105 24.43 12.27 3.05
C ASP A 105 24.29 11.34 4.25
N LYS A 106 25.18 11.51 5.23
CA LYS A 106 25.28 10.62 6.39
C LYS A 106 24.11 10.80 7.37
N GLN A 107 23.60 12.01 7.53
CA GLN A 107 22.50 12.28 8.45
C GLN A 107 21.20 11.70 7.90
N SER A 108 20.92 11.96 6.63
CA SER A 108 19.79 11.41 5.90
C SER A 108 19.84 9.88 5.88
N LYS A 109 21.03 9.29 5.65
CA LYS A 109 21.22 7.84 5.79
C LYS A 109 20.87 7.30 7.17
N ASN A 110 21.32 7.96 8.24
CA ASN A 110 21.03 7.52 9.61
C ASN A 110 19.52 7.61 9.92
N LYS A 111 18.85 8.67 9.48
CA LYS A 111 17.39 8.83 9.62
C LYS A 111 16.63 7.71 8.91
N ILE A 112 16.94 7.43 7.64
CA ILE A 112 16.27 6.38 6.86
C ILE A 112 16.53 4.99 7.46
N ILE A 113 17.77 4.67 7.85
CA ILE A 113 18.12 3.40 8.49
C ILE A 113 17.36 3.21 9.80
N LEU A 114 17.21 4.27 10.60
CA LEU A 114 16.44 4.22 11.83
C LEU A 114 14.99 3.82 11.53
N LEU A 115 14.32 4.50 10.59
CA LEU A 115 12.94 4.18 10.19
C LEU A 115 12.80 2.74 9.68
N GLN A 116 13.74 2.28 8.84
CA GLN A 116 13.78 0.90 8.35
C GLN A 116 13.90 -0.12 9.50
N LYS A 117 14.75 0.14 10.49
CA LYS A 117 14.89 -0.72 11.67
C LYS A 117 13.60 -0.78 12.50
N LEU A 118 12.94 0.35 12.71
CA LEU A 118 11.68 0.42 13.46
C LEU A 118 10.58 -0.39 12.75
N VAL A 119 10.44 -0.21 11.44
CA VAL A 119 9.50 -0.97 10.61
C VAL A 119 9.80 -2.47 10.64
N SER A 120 11.06 -2.87 10.48
CA SER A 120 11.47 -4.29 10.55
C SER A 120 11.12 -4.92 11.90
N LYS A 121 11.43 -4.21 12.98
CA LYS A 121 11.17 -4.67 14.35
C LYS A 121 9.68 -4.84 14.61
N ALA A 122 8.85 -3.91 14.14
CA ALA A 122 7.41 -3.97 14.24
C ALA A 122 6.83 -5.11 13.38
N ALA A 123 7.30 -5.27 12.14
CA ALA A 123 6.81 -6.27 11.21
C ALA A 123 7.00 -7.70 11.73
N LYS A 124 8.11 -7.99 12.42
CA LYS A 124 8.35 -9.29 13.09
C LYS A 124 7.29 -9.67 14.13
N LYS A 125 6.53 -8.70 14.64
CA LYS A 125 5.44 -8.89 15.61
C LYS A 125 4.06 -8.97 14.95
N LEU A 126 3.95 -8.85 13.63
CA LEU A 126 2.67 -8.92 12.93
C LEU A 126 1.93 -10.23 13.25
N PRO A 127 0.61 -10.20 13.47
CA PRO A 127 -0.15 -11.41 13.79
C PRO A 127 -0.17 -12.38 12.61
N ASP A 128 -0.25 -11.87 11.37
CA ASP A 128 -0.35 -12.66 10.16
C ASP A 128 0.94 -12.58 9.33
N ASP A 129 1.31 -13.69 8.69
CA ASP A 129 2.46 -13.73 7.77
C ASP A 129 2.14 -13.06 6.42
N ASN A 130 0.85 -13.01 6.04
CA ASN A 130 0.35 -12.33 4.85
C ASN A 130 0.00 -10.86 5.14
N SER A 131 0.87 -10.18 5.87
CA SER A 131 0.73 -8.76 6.23
C SER A 131 2.05 -8.02 6.11
N GLU A 132 1.94 -6.75 5.76
CA GLU A 132 3.08 -5.88 5.51
C GLU A 132 2.92 -4.53 6.24
N ILE A 133 4.03 -3.99 6.74
CA ILE A 133 4.13 -2.58 7.15
C ILE A 133 4.90 -1.82 6.06
N THR A 134 4.29 -0.76 5.54
CA THR A 134 4.91 0.18 4.60
C THR A 134 4.95 1.57 5.22
N LEU A 135 6.15 2.13 5.34
CA LEU A 135 6.38 3.50 5.79
C LEU A 135 7.03 4.31 4.68
N GLY A 136 6.50 5.51 4.43
CA GLY A 136 6.91 6.34 3.31
C GLY A 136 6.40 7.77 3.36
N PHE A 137 6.61 8.48 2.26
CA PHE A 137 6.04 9.82 2.05
C PHE A 137 4.80 9.75 1.17
N LYS A 138 3.91 10.72 1.29
CA LYS A 138 2.72 10.83 0.43
C LYS A 138 3.14 11.08 -1.02
N SER A 139 2.56 10.35 -1.95
CA SER A 139 2.74 10.62 -3.38
C SER A 139 2.09 11.97 -3.75
N GLU A 140 2.73 12.69 -4.67
CA GLU A 140 2.13 13.90 -5.29
C GLU A 140 0.86 13.56 -6.09
N GLN A 141 0.72 12.30 -6.50
CA GLN A 141 -0.52 11.78 -7.06
C GLN A 141 -1.29 11.08 -5.94
N GLU A 142 -2.33 11.72 -5.38
CA GLU A 142 -3.08 11.19 -4.22
C GLU A 142 -3.53 9.72 -4.41
N ARG A 143 -3.87 9.32 -5.64
CA ARG A 143 -4.28 7.95 -5.98
C ARG A 143 -3.17 6.90 -5.78
N LYS A 144 -1.90 7.29 -5.78
CA LYS A 144 -0.75 6.40 -5.58
C LYS A 144 -0.42 6.13 -4.11
N GLY A 145 -1.09 6.80 -3.18
CA GLY A 145 -0.93 6.53 -1.75
C GLY A 145 0.48 6.87 -1.23
N VAL A 146 1.10 5.91 -0.54
CA VAL A 146 2.41 6.07 0.10
C VAL A 146 3.51 5.55 -0.84
N VAL A 147 4.55 6.36 -1.06
CA VAL A 147 5.79 5.93 -1.73
C VAL A 147 6.74 5.40 -0.65
N PRO A 148 7.07 4.10 -0.66
CA PRO A 148 7.75 3.46 0.45
C PRO A 148 9.24 3.87 0.53
N ILE A 149 9.74 4.07 1.76
CA ILE A 149 11.18 4.15 2.08
C ILE A 149 11.64 2.99 2.98
N ALA A 150 10.66 2.33 3.61
CA ALA A 150 10.83 1.14 4.43
C ALA A 150 9.60 0.25 4.24
N ARG A 151 9.83 -1.03 3.95
CA ARG A 151 8.78 -2.02 3.73
C ARG A 151 9.22 -3.37 4.28
N SER A 152 8.39 -3.98 5.12
CA SER A 152 8.75 -5.24 5.79
C SER A 152 7.51 -6.09 6.06
N VAL A 153 7.66 -7.40 5.85
CA VAL A 153 6.75 -8.45 6.30
C VAL A 153 7.38 -9.19 7.48
N LYS A 154 6.62 -10.07 8.14
CA LYS A 154 7.10 -10.77 9.34
C LYS A 154 8.40 -11.55 9.16
N SER A 155 8.57 -12.17 8.00
CA SER A 155 9.71 -13.03 7.66
C SER A 155 10.90 -12.29 7.05
N MET A 156 10.79 -10.99 6.77
CA MET A 156 11.79 -10.25 6.01
C MET A 156 12.07 -8.89 6.67
N ASP A 157 13.33 -8.59 6.94
CA ASP A 157 13.73 -7.25 7.38
C ASP A 157 13.36 -6.18 6.34
N ALA A 158 13.23 -4.92 6.77
CA ALA A 158 12.90 -3.83 5.87
C ALA A 158 13.98 -3.67 4.81
N VAL A 159 13.58 -3.84 3.56
CA VAL A 159 14.51 -3.76 2.43
C VAL A 159 14.91 -2.30 2.21
N PRO A 160 16.21 -1.99 2.05
CA PRO A 160 16.64 -0.70 1.54
C PRO A 160 16.11 -0.54 0.13
N ILE A 161 15.10 0.31 -0.05
CA ILE A 161 14.57 0.59 -1.38
C ILE A 161 15.65 1.41 -2.09
N HIS A 162 16.39 0.77 -2.96
CA HIS A 162 17.20 1.42 -3.97
C HIS A 162 16.47 1.08 -5.27
N GLU A 163 15.92 2.09 -5.94
CA GLU A 163 15.53 1.95 -7.35
C GLU A 163 16.78 1.99 -8.22
#